data_AF-A0A0D3CZN0-F1
#
_entry.id   AF-A0A0D3CZN0-F1
#
_cell.length_a   1.000
_cell.length_b   1.000
_cell.length_c   1.000
_cell.angle_alpha   90.00
_cell.angle_beta   90.00
_cell.angle_gamma   90.00
#
_symmetry.space_group_name_H-M   'P 1'
#
loop_
_entity.id
_entity.type
_entity.pdbx_description
1 polymer ?
#
loop_
_entity_poly.entity_id
_entity_poly.type
_entity_poly.pdbx_seq_one_letter_code
_entity_poly.pdbx_strand_id
1 'polypeptide(L)'
;MSLFRSKMFKTKMTIFCFFLTALILMVPTSSTATDNPTYSASTDTFIYANCSQARFSPGSAYETNLKFLLSSLVNSTVLNRYNNLTVPFGSGVKPEPDVTVYGLFQCSVDLDPISCSSCVSRAIALVGNTCPNSYSVFLQMQNCLVRYDKSSFFGVQDKTVMLKTCGQPMGFYDQDALTRVNDVIGSLGSGSEPDRTRVNGDVRGMAQCTEDLSPAQCQDCLTDAIGRLRSDCLMAQGGYVYLSKCYARFSFGGSHARQTPNSNFGGEKYDKDDDDNNIGKTLVIIIGIITLVILLVVLLAFLGKKLRKLQDDKCCR
;
A
#
# COMPACT_ATOMS: atom_id res chain seq x y z
N MET A 1 -23.73 65.09 28.17
CA MET A 1 -23.89 63.96 27.22
C MET A 1 -22.55 63.41 26.66
N SER A 2 -21.41 63.58 27.36
CA SER A 2 -20.08 63.10 26.93
C SER A 2 -19.57 61.88 27.70
N LEU A 3 -20.06 61.63 28.93
CA LEU A 3 -19.63 60.51 29.79
C LEU A 3 -20.21 59.14 29.41
N PHE A 4 -21.41 59.08 28.81
CA PHE A 4 -22.02 57.81 28.36
C PHE A 4 -21.39 57.24 27.08
N ARG A 5 -20.91 58.12 26.20
CA ARG A 5 -20.33 57.75 24.88
C ARG A 5 -18.96 57.06 25.03
N SER A 6 -18.18 57.46 26.04
CA SER A 6 -16.88 56.87 26.35
C SER A 6 -16.98 55.47 26.97
N LYS A 7 -17.95 55.24 27.87
CA LYS A 7 -18.21 53.90 28.44
C LYS A 7 -18.65 52.89 27.37
N MET A 8 -19.55 53.27 26.46
CA MET A 8 -20.01 52.39 25.38
C MET A 8 -18.91 52.00 24.36
N PHE A 9 -17.91 52.88 24.15
CA PHE A 9 -16.79 52.59 23.26
C PHE A 9 -15.80 51.62 23.90
N LYS A 10 -15.52 51.79 25.20
CA LYS A 10 -14.70 50.86 25.99
C LYS A 10 -15.32 49.47 26.04
N THR A 11 -16.62 49.35 26.35
CA THR A 11 -17.29 48.04 26.44
C THR A 11 -17.32 47.28 25.11
N LYS A 12 -17.51 47.97 23.98
CA LYS A 12 -17.50 47.34 22.65
C LYS A 12 -16.09 46.92 22.21
N MET A 13 -15.05 47.64 22.62
CA MET A 13 -13.66 47.29 22.35
C MET A 13 -13.20 46.11 23.20
N THR A 14 -13.62 46.03 24.47
CA THR A 14 -13.32 44.89 25.34
C THR A 14 -13.99 43.60 24.85
N ILE A 15 -15.26 43.67 24.41
CA ILE A 15 -15.97 42.51 23.85
C ILE A 15 -15.33 42.05 22.53
N PHE A 16 -14.92 42.98 21.67
CA PHE A 16 -14.22 42.65 20.42
C PHE A 16 -12.86 41.97 20.68
N CYS A 17 -12.07 42.46 21.64
CA CYS A 17 -10.82 41.81 22.04
C CYS A 17 -11.07 40.40 22.63
N PHE A 18 -12.13 40.20 23.39
CA PHE A 18 -12.46 38.90 23.99
C PHE A 18 -12.87 37.85 22.95
N PHE A 19 -13.61 38.26 21.91
CA PHE A 19 -13.93 37.39 20.78
C PHE A 19 -12.70 37.10 19.89
N LEU A 20 -11.79 38.07 19.74
CA LEU A 20 -10.54 37.86 19.00
C LEU A 20 -9.61 36.86 19.73
N THR A 21 -9.50 36.94 21.06
CA THR A 21 -8.67 36.02 21.85
C THR A 21 -9.28 34.62 21.92
N ALA A 22 -10.61 34.50 22.01
CA ALA A 22 -11.29 33.21 21.97
C ALA A 22 -11.16 32.52 20.59
N LEU A 23 -11.14 33.28 19.49
CA LEU A 23 -10.94 32.76 18.14
C LEU A 23 -9.50 32.26 17.92
N ILE A 24 -8.51 32.94 18.49
CA ILE A 24 -7.09 32.52 18.46
C ILE A 24 -6.88 31.22 19.27
N LEU A 25 -7.64 31.01 20.35
CA LEU A 25 -7.57 29.79 21.18
C LEU A 25 -8.34 28.59 20.58
N MET A 26 -9.19 28.80 19.57
CA MET A 26 -9.88 27.73 18.84
C MET A 26 -9.20 27.34 17.53
N VAL A 27 -8.09 27.99 17.14
CA VAL A 27 -7.25 27.48 16.05
C VAL A 27 -6.57 26.22 16.61
N PRO A 28 -6.85 25.01 16.08
CA PRO A 28 -6.09 23.84 16.48
C PRO A 28 -4.63 24.15 16.17
N THR A 29 -3.80 24.17 17.21
CA THR A 29 -2.35 24.21 17.06
C THR A 29 -2.01 23.00 16.20
N SER A 30 -1.68 23.26 14.93
CA SER A 30 -1.14 22.25 14.04
C SER A 30 0.14 21.77 14.72
N SER A 31 0.03 20.62 15.39
CA SER A 31 1.17 19.81 15.74
C SER A 31 2.02 19.73 14.48
N THR A 32 3.26 20.19 14.57
CA THR A 32 4.29 19.85 13.60
C THR A 32 4.47 18.34 13.67
N ALA A 33 3.60 17.62 12.95
CA ALA A 33 3.88 16.29 12.51
C ALA A 33 5.15 16.44 11.67
N THR A 34 6.24 15.91 12.19
CA THR A 34 7.37 15.52 11.34
C THR A 34 6.77 14.64 10.25
N ASP A 35 6.69 15.16 9.02
CA ASP A 35 6.32 14.41 7.84
C ASP A 35 7.36 13.30 7.62
N ASN A 36 7.19 12.19 8.34
CA ASN A 36 7.63 10.92 7.87
C ASN A 36 6.75 10.64 6.65
N PRO A 37 7.30 10.40 5.44
CA PRO A 37 6.51 10.23 4.24
C PRO A 37 5.54 9.07 4.47
N THR A 38 4.28 9.43 4.74
CA THR A 38 3.20 8.47 4.83
C THR A 38 2.99 8.01 3.40
N TYR A 39 3.42 6.78 3.11
CA TYR A 39 3.31 6.13 1.82
C TYR A 39 1.83 5.81 1.56
N SER A 40 1.01 6.82 1.28
CA SER A 40 -0.42 6.68 1.03
C SER A 40 -0.70 6.58 -0.47
N ALA A 41 -0.48 5.37 -1.00
CA ALA A 41 -1.31 4.70 -2.01
C ALA A 41 -0.66 3.34 -2.30
N SER A 42 -1.01 2.30 -1.53
CA SER A 42 -0.70 0.92 -1.94
C SER A 42 -1.51 0.60 -3.20
N THR A 43 -0.90 0.81 -4.36
CA THR A 43 -1.24 0.03 -5.54
C THR A 43 -0.76 -1.38 -5.27
N ASP A 44 -1.52 -2.14 -4.47
CA ASP A 44 -1.37 -3.59 -4.33
C ASP A 44 -1.61 -4.17 -5.72
N THR A 45 -0.52 -4.26 -6.48
CA THR A 45 -0.55 -4.59 -7.88
C THR A 45 -0.55 -6.11 -7.99
N PHE A 46 -1.42 -6.63 -8.85
CA PHE A 46 -1.44 -8.05 -9.18
C PHE A 46 -0.14 -8.43 -9.90
N ILE A 47 0.54 -9.50 -9.45
CA ILE A 47 1.78 -9.98 -10.09
C ILE A 47 1.47 -11.20 -10.95
N TYR A 48 0.98 -12.28 -10.34
CA TYR A 48 0.59 -13.49 -11.07
C TYR A 48 -0.46 -14.29 -10.29
N ALA A 49 -1.14 -15.18 -11.02
CA ALA A 49 -1.91 -16.26 -10.44
C ALA A 49 -1.60 -17.57 -11.18
N ASN A 50 -1.41 -18.63 -10.42
CA ASN A 50 -1.33 -19.99 -10.95
C ASN A 50 -2.55 -20.77 -10.46
N CYS A 51 -3.35 -21.30 -11.39
CA CYS A 51 -4.57 -22.03 -11.11
C CYS A 51 -4.42 -23.48 -11.54
N SER A 52 -4.91 -24.44 -10.75
CA SER A 52 -4.95 -25.83 -11.20
C SER A 52 -5.93 -26.04 -12.36
N GLN A 53 -5.59 -26.99 -13.23
CA GLN A 53 -6.48 -27.40 -14.32
C GLN A 53 -7.73 -28.11 -13.77
N ALA A 54 -7.58 -28.86 -12.69
CA ALA A 54 -8.68 -29.54 -12.03
C ALA A 54 -9.62 -28.53 -11.37
N ARG A 55 -10.92 -28.67 -11.62
CA ARG A 55 -11.95 -27.78 -11.10
C ARG A 55 -12.90 -28.51 -10.16
N PHE A 56 -13.29 -27.86 -9.08
CA PHE A 56 -14.35 -28.36 -8.20
C PHE A 56 -15.72 -28.02 -8.76
N SER A 57 -16.73 -28.80 -8.35
CA SER A 57 -18.12 -28.53 -8.73
C SER A 57 -18.72 -27.42 -7.86
N PRO A 58 -19.49 -26.48 -8.44
CA PRO A 58 -20.28 -25.52 -7.66
C PRO A 58 -21.22 -26.23 -6.68
N GLY A 59 -21.34 -25.72 -5.46
CA GLY A 59 -22.12 -26.30 -4.37
C GLY A 59 -21.43 -27.49 -3.66
N SER A 60 -20.20 -27.85 -4.04
CA SER A 60 -19.46 -28.93 -3.38
C SER A 60 -19.08 -28.59 -1.93
N ALA A 61 -18.79 -29.64 -1.15
CA ALA A 61 -18.22 -29.47 0.19
C ALA A 61 -16.87 -28.71 0.15
N TYR A 62 -16.07 -28.92 -0.90
CA TYR A 62 -14.83 -28.17 -1.13
C TYR A 62 -15.07 -26.66 -1.23
N GLU A 63 -16.06 -26.24 -2.03
CA GLU A 63 -16.37 -24.82 -2.19
C GLU A 63 -16.79 -24.19 -0.85
N THR A 64 -17.61 -24.89 -0.08
CA THR A 64 -18.03 -24.45 1.27
C THR A 64 -16.84 -24.29 2.20
N ASN A 65 -15.95 -25.29 2.24
CA ASN A 65 -14.74 -25.25 3.06
C ASN A 65 -13.76 -24.16 2.60
N LEU A 66 -13.64 -23.95 1.29
CA LEU A 66 -12.82 -22.89 0.71
C LEU A 66 -13.34 -21.50 1.11
N LYS A 67 -14.65 -21.26 1.02
CA LYS A 67 -15.26 -20.00 1.48
C LYS A 67 -14.98 -19.73 2.96
N PHE A 68 -15.08 -20.76 3.79
CA PHE A 68 -14.74 -20.67 5.22
C PHE A 68 -13.25 -20.35 5.41
N LEU A 69 -12.36 -21.12 4.77
CA LEU A 69 -10.91 -20.90 4.80
C LEU A 69 -10.54 -19.46 4.45
N LEU A 70 -11.01 -18.95 3.31
CA LEU A 70 -10.66 -17.62 2.81
C LEU A 70 -11.13 -16.53 3.78
N SER A 71 -12.33 -16.67 4.35
CA SER A 71 -12.84 -15.76 5.38
C SER A 71 -12.00 -15.80 6.66
N SER A 72 -11.60 -16.99 7.11
CA SER A 72 -10.72 -17.17 8.27
C SER A 72 -9.33 -16.58 8.05
N LEU A 73 -8.76 -16.69 6.85
CA LEU A 73 -7.47 -16.08 6.51
C LEU A 73 -7.55 -14.54 6.65
N VAL A 74 -8.57 -13.90 6.08
CA VAL A 74 -8.78 -12.44 6.22
C VAL A 74 -8.92 -12.04 7.68
N ASN A 75 -9.71 -12.77 8.47
CA ASN A 75 -9.85 -12.45 9.90
C ASN A 75 -8.53 -12.57 10.67
N SER A 76 -7.66 -13.49 10.29
CA SER A 76 -6.38 -13.67 10.95
C SER A 76 -5.32 -12.60 10.63
N THR A 77 -5.53 -11.77 9.60
CA THR A 77 -4.61 -10.66 9.25
C THR A 77 -4.58 -9.55 10.31
N VAL A 78 -5.58 -9.50 11.20
CA VAL A 78 -5.66 -8.50 12.27
C VAL A 78 -4.53 -8.68 13.29
N LEU A 79 -4.08 -9.93 13.48
CA LEU A 79 -3.07 -10.28 14.49
C LEU A 79 -1.77 -10.77 13.88
N ASN A 80 -1.81 -11.32 12.66
CA ASN A 80 -0.68 -11.98 12.05
C ASN A 80 -0.42 -11.47 10.64
N ARG A 81 0.85 -11.44 10.23
CA ARG A 81 1.25 -11.21 8.82
C ARG A 81 1.38 -12.51 8.03
N TYR A 82 1.32 -13.64 8.70
CA TYR A 82 1.31 -14.96 8.11
C TYR A 82 0.41 -15.86 8.94
N ASN A 83 -0.36 -16.71 8.28
CA ASN A 83 -1.05 -17.82 8.94
C ASN A 83 -1.30 -18.91 7.92
N ASN A 84 -1.36 -20.16 8.39
CA ASN A 84 -1.85 -21.28 7.61
C ASN A 84 -3.02 -21.94 8.33
N LEU A 85 -3.96 -22.45 7.56
CA LEU A 85 -5.19 -23.06 8.06
C LEU A 85 -5.50 -24.31 7.25
N THR A 86 -6.07 -25.29 7.93
CA THR A 86 -6.62 -26.51 7.33
C THR A 86 -8.08 -26.60 7.68
N VAL A 87 -8.93 -26.78 6.68
CA VAL A 87 -10.39 -26.91 6.84
C VAL A 87 -10.81 -28.30 6.33
N PRO A 88 -10.97 -29.30 7.23
CA PRO A 88 -11.46 -30.63 6.88
C PRO A 88 -12.99 -30.67 6.76
N PHE A 89 -13.55 -31.82 6.38
CA PHE A 89 -15.00 -32.07 6.41
C PHE A 89 -15.51 -32.16 7.85
N GLY A 90 -15.93 -31.03 8.44
CA GLY A 90 -16.39 -30.98 9.82
C GLY A 90 -15.26 -30.99 10.84
N SER A 91 -15.52 -30.40 12.02
CA SER A 91 -14.52 -30.24 13.08
C SER A 91 -14.02 -31.59 13.61
N GLY A 92 -12.71 -31.82 13.58
CA GLY A 92 -12.07 -33.01 14.17
C GLY A 92 -12.09 -34.27 13.29
N VAL A 93 -12.49 -34.18 12.03
CA VAL A 93 -12.49 -35.29 11.07
C VAL A 93 -11.15 -35.36 10.32
N LYS A 94 -10.72 -36.57 9.94
CA LYS A 94 -9.51 -36.77 9.13
C LYS A 94 -9.63 -36.06 7.77
N PRO A 95 -8.51 -35.61 7.16
CA PRO A 95 -8.52 -35.05 5.82
C PRO A 95 -9.14 -36.01 4.81
N GLU A 96 -10.16 -35.54 4.09
CA GLU A 96 -10.80 -36.23 2.98
C GLU A 96 -10.36 -35.63 1.63
N PRO A 97 -10.04 -36.47 0.62
CA PRO A 97 -9.72 -36.04 -0.73
C PRO A 97 -10.83 -35.19 -1.34
N ASP A 98 -10.47 -34.16 -2.11
CA ASP A 98 -11.39 -33.27 -2.81
C ASP A 98 -12.43 -32.54 -1.92
N VAL A 99 -12.27 -32.56 -0.59
CA VAL A 99 -13.10 -31.83 0.39
C VAL A 99 -12.25 -30.96 1.32
N THR A 100 -11.11 -31.48 1.76
CA THR A 100 -10.21 -30.73 2.66
C THR A 100 -9.50 -29.62 1.90
N VAL A 101 -9.43 -28.44 2.52
CA VAL A 101 -8.72 -27.28 1.96
C VAL A 101 -7.58 -26.90 2.87
N TYR A 102 -6.38 -26.79 2.30
CA TYR A 102 -5.19 -26.25 2.94
C TYR A 102 -4.96 -24.87 2.36
N GLY A 103 -4.72 -23.86 3.19
CA GLY A 103 -4.37 -22.54 2.68
C GLY A 103 -3.56 -21.71 3.64
N LEU A 104 -2.91 -20.69 3.07
CA LEU A 104 -2.15 -19.70 3.81
C LEU A 104 -2.26 -18.34 3.15
N PHE A 105 -1.95 -17.31 3.92
CA PHE A 105 -1.60 -16.00 3.40
C PHE A 105 -0.25 -15.59 3.98
N GLN A 106 0.43 -14.68 3.29
CA GLN A 106 1.58 -13.99 3.84
C GLN A 106 1.66 -12.57 3.30
N CYS A 107 1.90 -11.62 4.18
CA CYS A 107 2.12 -10.22 3.87
C CYS A 107 3.62 -9.89 3.90
N SER A 108 4.01 -8.82 3.19
CA SER A 108 5.32 -8.21 3.34
C SER A 108 5.51 -7.74 4.78
N VAL A 109 6.72 -7.89 5.31
CA VAL A 109 7.07 -7.51 6.69
C VAL A 109 6.85 -6.03 7.00
N ASP A 110 6.93 -5.19 5.96
CA ASP A 110 6.79 -3.73 6.07
C ASP A 110 5.32 -3.27 6.18
N LEU A 111 4.34 -4.17 6.03
CA LEU A 111 2.91 -3.82 6.10
C LEU A 111 2.41 -3.77 7.54
N ASP A 112 1.64 -2.73 7.85
CA ASP A 112 0.78 -2.69 9.03
C ASP A 112 -0.42 -3.66 8.87
N PRO A 113 -1.11 -4.04 9.97
CA PRO A 113 -2.21 -5.00 9.92
C PRO A 113 -3.38 -4.59 9.00
N ILE A 114 -3.68 -3.30 8.90
CA ILE A 114 -4.79 -2.80 8.06
C ILE A 114 -4.42 -2.97 6.59
N SER A 115 -3.21 -2.56 6.21
CA SER A 115 -2.72 -2.70 4.84
C SER A 115 -2.56 -4.18 4.44
N CYS A 116 -2.11 -5.04 5.37
CA CYS A 116 -2.08 -6.49 5.16
C CYS A 116 -3.48 -7.08 4.91
N SER A 117 -4.46 -6.72 5.75
CA SER A 117 -5.86 -7.15 5.59
C SER A 117 -6.45 -6.71 4.25
N SER A 118 -6.20 -5.47 3.85
CA SER A 118 -6.61 -4.91 2.56
C SER A 118 -6.01 -5.68 1.39
N CYS A 119 -4.70 -5.95 1.42
CA CYS A 119 -4.03 -6.70 0.36
C CYS A 119 -4.60 -8.12 0.24
N VAL A 120 -4.73 -8.86 1.35
CA VAL A 120 -5.27 -10.23 1.36
C VAL A 120 -6.72 -10.27 0.89
N SER A 121 -7.54 -9.30 1.30
CA SER A 121 -8.94 -9.20 0.84
C SER A 121 -9.02 -8.96 -0.67
N ARG A 122 -8.18 -8.08 -1.21
CA ARG A 122 -8.09 -7.83 -2.66
C ARG A 122 -7.60 -9.07 -3.41
N ALA A 123 -6.58 -9.76 -2.89
CA ALA A 123 -6.08 -11.00 -3.46
C ALA A 123 -7.21 -12.04 -3.59
N ILE A 124 -7.97 -12.26 -2.52
CA ILE A 124 -9.08 -13.20 -2.48
C ILE A 124 -10.20 -12.81 -3.46
N ALA A 125 -10.54 -11.52 -3.56
CA ALA A 125 -11.52 -11.05 -4.53
C ALA A 125 -11.09 -11.32 -5.99
N LEU A 126 -9.78 -11.25 -6.28
CA LEU A 126 -9.24 -11.55 -7.61
C LEU A 126 -9.24 -13.05 -7.94
N VAL A 127 -9.13 -13.94 -6.94
CA VAL A 127 -9.14 -15.40 -7.16
C VAL A 127 -10.39 -15.82 -7.93
N GLY A 128 -11.58 -15.35 -7.53
CA GLY A 128 -12.84 -15.77 -8.14
C GLY A 128 -12.91 -15.50 -9.66
N ASN A 129 -12.37 -14.36 -10.09
CA ASN A 129 -12.36 -13.96 -11.50
C ASN A 129 -11.19 -14.59 -12.27
N THR A 130 -10.03 -14.75 -11.64
CA THR A 130 -8.79 -15.18 -12.30
C THR A 130 -8.68 -16.71 -12.38
N CYS A 131 -9.16 -17.42 -11.35
CA CYS A 131 -9.06 -18.87 -11.20
C CYS A 131 -10.43 -19.50 -10.87
N PRO A 132 -11.43 -19.40 -11.77
CA PRO A 132 -12.78 -19.86 -11.47
C PRO A 132 -12.81 -21.36 -11.14
N ASN A 133 -13.38 -21.68 -9.98
CA ASN A 133 -13.59 -23.04 -9.47
C ASN A 133 -12.33 -23.93 -9.41
N SER A 134 -11.13 -23.36 -9.30
CA SER A 134 -9.88 -24.14 -9.28
C SER A 134 -9.62 -24.74 -7.91
N TYR A 135 -9.23 -26.02 -7.86
CA TYR A 135 -8.87 -26.71 -6.60
C TYR A 135 -7.61 -26.17 -5.94
N SER A 136 -6.76 -25.50 -6.71
CA SER A 136 -5.49 -24.98 -6.21
C SER A 136 -5.26 -23.63 -6.86
N VAL A 137 -4.94 -22.64 -6.04
CA VAL A 137 -4.58 -21.30 -6.51
C VAL A 137 -3.40 -20.80 -5.71
N PHE A 138 -2.43 -20.22 -6.40
CA PHE A 138 -1.40 -19.40 -5.82
C PHE A 138 -1.46 -18.02 -6.49
N LEU A 139 -1.92 -17.02 -5.75
CA LEU A 139 -1.99 -15.64 -6.21
C LEU A 139 -0.97 -14.79 -5.44
N GLN A 140 -0.11 -14.12 -6.20
CA GLN A 140 0.87 -13.18 -5.68
C GLN A 140 0.46 -11.75 -6.04
N MET A 141 0.33 -10.91 -5.02
CA MET A 141 0.26 -9.46 -5.15
C MET A 141 1.60 -8.83 -4.75
N GLN A 142 1.74 -7.54 -4.99
CA GLN A 142 2.95 -6.79 -4.66
C GLN A 142 3.38 -6.88 -3.20
N ASN A 143 2.41 -6.90 -2.28
CA ASN A 143 2.66 -6.85 -0.84
C ASN A 143 2.09 -8.05 -0.07
N CYS A 144 1.40 -8.99 -0.72
CA CYS A 144 0.91 -10.19 -0.06
C CYS A 144 0.74 -11.34 -1.05
N LEU A 145 0.58 -12.55 -0.53
CA LEU A 145 0.19 -13.72 -1.28
C LEU A 145 -0.95 -14.45 -0.58
N VAL A 146 -1.75 -15.16 -1.38
CA VAL A 146 -2.76 -16.10 -0.93
C VAL A 146 -2.59 -17.38 -1.72
N ARG A 147 -2.50 -18.51 -1.01
CA ARG A 147 -2.39 -19.83 -1.62
C ARG A 147 -3.33 -20.81 -0.95
N TYR A 148 -4.04 -21.59 -1.76
CA TYR A 148 -4.80 -22.74 -1.28
C TYR A 148 -4.67 -23.92 -2.23
N ASP A 149 -4.89 -25.12 -1.69
CA ASP A 149 -4.82 -26.37 -2.42
C ASP A 149 -5.67 -27.46 -1.71
N LYS A 150 -6.03 -28.51 -2.45
CA LYS A 150 -6.66 -29.72 -1.91
C LYS A 150 -5.67 -30.71 -1.29
N SER A 151 -4.37 -30.53 -1.56
CA SER A 151 -3.28 -31.30 -0.96
C SER A 151 -2.42 -30.40 -0.08
N SER A 152 -1.93 -30.90 1.05
CA SER A 152 -1.08 -30.09 1.91
C SER A 152 0.25 -29.77 1.20
N PHE A 153 0.63 -28.49 1.25
CA PHE A 153 1.90 -27.97 0.72
C PHE A 153 2.74 -27.29 1.80
N PHE A 154 2.37 -27.42 3.07
CA PHE A 154 3.05 -26.78 4.19
C PHE A 154 4.39 -27.46 4.49
N GLY A 155 5.47 -26.69 4.64
CA GLY A 155 6.81 -27.23 4.94
C GLY A 155 7.46 -27.99 3.78
N VAL A 156 6.82 -28.02 2.61
CA VAL A 156 7.33 -28.68 1.42
C VAL A 156 8.13 -27.66 0.61
N GLN A 157 9.43 -27.91 0.44
CA GLN A 157 10.26 -27.05 -0.38
C GLN A 157 9.90 -27.22 -1.86
N ASP A 158 9.75 -26.09 -2.55
CA ASP A 158 9.47 -26.06 -3.98
C ASP A 158 10.14 -24.83 -4.60
N LYS A 159 11.10 -25.07 -5.50
CA LYS A 159 11.90 -24.05 -6.19
C LYS A 159 11.46 -23.87 -7.66
N THR A 160 10.28 -24.38 -8.01
CA THR A 160 9.72 -24.19 -9.36
C THR A 160 9.55 -22.71 -9.64
N VAL A 161 10.04 -22.25 -10.80
CA VAL A 161 9.92 -20.85 -11.24
C VAL A 161 8.46 -20.56 -11.59
N MET A 162 7.86 -19.61 -10.89
CA MET A 162 6.48 -19.14 -11.13
C MET A 162 6.47 -17.95 -12.08
N LEU A 163 7.39 -16.99 -11.87
CA LEU A 163 7.52 -15.81 -12.71
C LEU A 163 8.95 -15.28 -12.66
N LYS A 164 9.47 -14.84 -13.80
CA LYS A 164 10.76 -14.17 -13.90
C LYS A 164 10.70 -13.08 -14.95
N THR A 165 11.12 -11.87 -14.58
CA THR A 165 11.17 -10.72 -15.49
C THR A 165 12.35 -9.83 -15.13
N CYS A 166 13.09 -9.39 -16.14
CA CYS A 166 14.11 -8.35 -16.00
C CYS A 166 13.60 -7.05 -16.62
N GLY A 167 14.02 -5.92 -16.06
CA GLY A 167 13.73 -4.60 -16.60
C GLY A 167 14.49 -4.30 -17.89
N GLN A 168 14.44 -3.05 -18.33
CA GLN A 168 15.24 -2.58 -19.46
C GLN A 168 16.73 -2.65 -19.13
N PRO A 169 17.61 -2.84 -20.13
CA PRO A 169 19.06 -2.77 -19.90
C PRO A 169 19.48 -1.46 -19.25
N MET A 170 20.40 -1.52 -18.29
CA MET A 170 21.07 -0.34 -17.77
C MET A 170 21.91 0.30 -18.88
N GLY A 171 21.97 1.63 -18.89
CA GLY A 171 22.82 2.35 -19.84
C GLY A 171 24.30 2.00 -19.63
N PHE A 172 25.05 1.88 -20.72
CA PHE A 172 26.46 1.44 -20.74
C PHE A 172 27.44 2.32 -19.96
N TYR A 173 27.01 3.46 -19.40
CA TYR A 173 27.87 4.47 -18.77
C TYR A 173 27.88 4.44 -17.25
N ASP A 174 27.09 3.57 -16.60
CA ASP A 174 26.98 3.54 -15.13
C ASP A 174 27.59 2.26 -14.54
N GLN A 175 28.92 2.16 -14.64
CA GLN A 175 29.70 1.06 -14.05
C GLN A 175 29.54 1.01 -12.52
N ASP A 176 29.29 2.17 -11.91
CA ASP A 176 29.00 2.29 -10.49
C ASP A 176 27.63 1.69 -10.15
N ALA A 177 26.61 1.88 -10.98
CA ALA A 177 25.30 1.25 -10.79
C ALA A 177 25.37 -0.27 -10.90
N LEU A 178 26.11 -0.81 -11.88
CA LEU A 178 26.31 -2.25 -11.97
C LEU A 178 26.93 -2.79 -10.67
N THR A 179 27.92 -2.09 -10.13
CA THR A 179 28.57 -2.45 -8.86
C THR A 179 27.58 -2.43 -7.70
N ARG A 180 26.76 -1.36 -7.58
CA ARG A 180 25.71 -1.26 -6.55
C ARG A 180 24.65 -2.35 -6.68
N VAL A 181 24.18 -2.65 -7.90
CA VAL A 181 23.22 -3.73 -8.16
C VAL A 181 23.79 -5.09 -7.77
N ASN A 182 25.03 -5.35 -8.18
CA ASN A 182 25.73 -6.60 -7.89
C ASN A 182 25.94 -6.82 -6.39
N ASP A 183 26.28 -5.74 -5.67
CA ASP A 183 26.46 -5.71 -4.22
C ASP A 183 25.14 -5.94 -3.49
N VAL A 184 24.06 -5.24 -3.86
CA VAL A 184 22.73 -5.43 -3.27
C VAL A 184 22.22 -6.85 -3.48
N ILE A 185 22.28 -7.38 -4.71
CA ILE A 185 21.83 -8.75 -5.00
C ILE A 185 22.68 -9.77 -4.22
N GLY A 186 24.00 -9.59 -4.16
CA GLY A 186 24.88 -10.46 -3.38
C GLY A 186 24.56 -10.44 -1.89
N SER A 187 24.31 -9.25 -1.34
CA SER A 187 23.99 -9.02 0.07
C SER A 187 22.64 -9.61 0.51
N LEU A 188 21.73 -9.89 -0.42
CA LEU A 188 20.50 -10.65 -0.12
C LEU A 188 20.82 -12.12 0.21
N GLY A 189 21.92 -12.66 -0.30
CA GLY A 189 22.37 -14.04 -0.02
C GLY A 189 22.98 -14.17 1.38
N SER A 190 23.56 -13.10 1.90
CA SER A 190 24.13 -13.03 3.25
C SER A 190 23.06 -12.64 4.28
N GLY A 191 22.53 -13.62 4.99
CA GLY A 191 21.53 -13.46 6.04
C GLY A 191 20.90 -14.79 6.41
N SER A 192 20.23 -14.85 7.56
CA SER A 192 19.45 -16.02 8.00
C SER A 192 17.97 -15.71 8.14
N GLU A 193 17.60 -14.44 8.02
CA GLU A 193 16.23 -13.96 8.11
C GLU A 193 15.42 -14.44 6.90
N PRO A 194 14.15 -14.84 7.10
CA PRO A 194 13.25 -15.21 6.00
C PRO A 194 12.98 -14.04 5.04
N ASP A 195 12.99 -12.82 5.57
CA ASP A 195 12.77 -11.57 4.86
C ASP A 195 14.02 -10.71 4.90
N ARG A 196 14.45 -10.23 3.75
CA ARG A 196 15.72 -9.51 3.59
C ARG A 196 15.50 -8.30 2.71
N THR A 197 15.85 -7.14 3.23
CA THR A 197 15.91 -5.90 2.45
C THR A 197 17.34 -5.38 2.48
N ARG A 198 17.85 -4.97 1.32
CA ARG A 198 19.19 -4.38 1.15
C ARG A 198 19.07 -3.13 0.29
N VAL A 199 19.79 -2.08 0.65
CA VAL A 199 19.75 -0.80 -0.04
C VAL A 199 21.17 -0.28 -0.21
N ASN A 200 21.51 0.18 -1.40
CA ASN A 200 22.77 0.86 -1.70
C ASN A 200 22.49 2.01 -2.70
N GLY A 201 22.50 3.24 -2.21
CA GLY A 201 22.11 4.42 -2.98
C GLY A 201 20.68 4.30 -3.51
N ASP A 202 20.54 4.28 -4.82
CA ASP A 202 19.28 4.18 -5.56
C ASP A 202 18.89 2.74 -5.94
N VAL A 203 19.63 1.74 -5.45
CA VAL A 203 19.32 0.33 -5.61
C VAL A 203 18.66 -0.20 -4.34
N ARG A 204 17.50 -0.85 -4.50
CA ARG A 204 16.81 -1.57 -3.43
C ARG A 204 16.57 -3.02 -3.84
N GLY A 205 16.97 -3.95 -2.99
CA GLY A 205 16.74 -5.39 -3.13
C GLY A 205 15.84 -5.91 -2.03
N MET A 206 14.98 -6.87 -2.36
CA MET A 206 14.17 -7.63 -1.41
C MET A 206 14.23 -9.12 -1.73
N ALA A 207 14.24 -9.94 -0.69
CA ALA A 207 14.08 -11.39 -0.82
C ALA A 207 13.24 -11.91 0.34
N GLN A 208 12.32 -12.83 0.07
CA GLN A 208 11.37 -13.33 1.07
C GLN A 208 11.03 -14.79 0.81
N CYS A 209 11.01 -15.60 1.87
CA CYS A 209 10.49 -16.97 1.87
C CYS A 209 9.06 -17.02 2.38
N THR A 210 8.34 -18.08 2.03
CA THR A 210 7.12 -18.42 2.74
C THR A 210 7.45 -18.94 4.15
N GLU A 211 6.74 -18.46 5.16
CA GLU A 211 7.02 -18.76 6.58
C GLU A 211 6.73 -20.22 6.97
N ASP A 212 6.12 -21.01 6.08
CA ASP A 212 5.96 -22.44 6.29
C ASP A 212 7.25 -23.25 6.07
N LEU A 213 8.31 -22.64 5.50
CA LEU A 213 9.60 -23.28 5.31
C LEU A 213 10.47 -23.26 6.58
N SER A 214 11.27 -24.31 6.77
CA SER A 214 12.37 -24.29 7.75
C SER A 214 13.48 -23.30 7.34
N PRO A 215 14.32 -22.82 8.28
CA PRO A 215 15.41 -21.89 7.96
C PRO A 215 16.35 -22.40 6.86
N ALA A 216 16.67 -23.71 6.85
CA ALA A 216 17.53 -24.32 5.84
C ALA A 216 16.86 -24.33 4.45
N GLN A 217 15.57 -24.72 4.38
CA GLN A 217 14.81 -24.72 3.13
C GLN A 217 14.64 -23.29 2.59
N CYS A 218 14.43 -22.31 3.47
CA CYS A 218 14.36 -20.91 3.10
C CYS A 218 15.68 -20.42 2.50
N GLN A 219 16.81 -20.66 3.18
CA GLN A 219 18.13 -20.26 2.67
C GLN A 219 18.43 -20.87 1.29
N ASP A 220 18.13 -22.15 1.10
CA ASP A 220 18.34 -22.83 -0.18
C ASP A 220 17.39 -22.29 -1.28
N CYS A 221 16.14 -21.97 -0.95
CA CYS A 221 15.23 -21.34 -1.91
C CYS A 221 15.72 -19.95 -2.34
N LEU A 222 16.08 -19.09 -1.38
CA LEU A 222 16.58 -17.75 -1.67
C LEU A 222 17.89 -17.80 -2.44
N THR A 223 18.77 -18.75 -2.14
CA THR A 223 20.03 -18.94 -2.89
C THR A 223 19.75 -19.18 -4.38
N ASP A 224 18.77 -20.03 -4.72
CA ASP A 224 18.39 -20.26 -6.12
C ASP A 224 17.72 -19.03 -6.75
N ALA A 225 16.78 -18.38 -6.06
CA ALA A 225 16.10 -17.18 -6.56
C ALA A 225 17.08 -16.02 -6.83
N ILE A 226 18.01 -15.78 -5.90
CA ILE A 226 19.06 -14.75 -6.00
C ILE A 226 20.06 -15.10 -7.09
N GLY A 227 20.46 -16.38 -7.19
CA GLY A 227 21.35 -16.86 -8.24
C GLY A 227 20.79 -16.58 -9.64
N ARG A 228 19.51 -16.92 -9.86
CA ARG A 228 18.79 -16.62 -11.11
C ARG A 228 18.63 -15.13 -11.37
N LEU A 229 18.32 -14.36 -10.32
CA LEU A 229 18.19 -12.90 -10.43
C LEU A 229 19.52 -12.27 -10.86
N ARG A 230 20.63 -12.74 -10.30
CA ARG A 230 21.98 -12.31 -10.64
C ARG A 230 22.42 -12.79 -12.02
N SER A 231 22.11 -14.01 -12.44
CA SER A 231 22.52 -14.48 -13.77
C SER A 231 21.76 -13.76 -14.89
N ASP A 232 20.49 -13.47 -14.67
CA ASP A 232 19.59 -13.09 -15.75
C ASP A 232 19.33 -11.58 -15.80
N CYS A 233 19.30 -10.91 -14.64
CA CYS A 233 18.87 -9.50 -14.56
C CYS A 233 19.96 -8.53 -14.08
N LEU A 234 21.22 -8.97 -13.91
CA LEU A 234 22.28 -8.11 -13.35
C LEU A 234 22.50 -6.81 -14.12
N MET A 235 22.33 -6.85 -15.45
CA MET A 235 22.49 -5.70 -16.33
C MET A 235 21.19 -4.93 -16.58
N ALA A 236 20.12 -5.20 -15.82
CA ALA A 236 18.81 -4.59 -15.99
C ALA A 236 18.50 -3.54 -14.91
N GLN A 237 17.64 -2.57 -15.25
CA GLN A 237 17.08 -1.57 -14.34
C GLN A 237 16.00 -2.19 -13.43
N GLY A 238 16.41 -3.18 -12.64
CA GLY A 238 15.52 -3.97 -11.80
C GLY A 238 15.13 -5.31 -12.42
N GLY A 239 14.51 -6.15 -11.60
CA GLY A 239 14.05 -7.48 -11.99
C GLY A 239 13.52 -8.25 -10.80
N TYR A 240 12.84 -9.36 -11.07
CA TYR A 240 12.31 -10.26 -10.05
C TYR A 240 12.31 -11.71 -10.52
N VAL A 241 12.50 -12.60 -9.55
CA VAL A 241 12.37 -14.05 -9.68
C VAL A 241 11.46 -14.52 -8.55
N TYR A 242 10.28 -15.01 -8.90
CA TYR A 242 9.35 -15.68 -8.00
C TYR A 242 9.45 -17.19 -8.22
N LEU A 243 9.88 -17.89 -7.18
CA LEU A 243 9.76 -19.34 -7.06
C LEU A 243 8.50 -19.68 -6.25
N SER A 244 8.12 -20.96 -6.23
CA SER A 244 6.91 -21.44 -5.54
C SER A 244 6.88 -21.11 -4.04
N LYS A 245 8.04 -21.00 -3.39
CA LYS A 245 8.16 -20.79 -1.93
C LYS A 245 9.02 -19.60 -1.52
N CYS A 246 9.57 -18.86 -2.46
CA CYS A 246 10.33 -17.66 -2.16
C CYS A 246 10.46 -16.77 -3.39
N TYR A 247 10.89 -15.52 -3.19
CA TYR A 247 11.22 -14.64 -4.29
C TYR A 247 12.42 -13.76 -3.97
N ALA A 248 13.06 -13.26 -5.01
CA ALA A 248 14.08 -12.22 -4.93
C ALA A 248 13.81 -11.17 -6.01
N ARG A 249 13.95 -9.89 -5.66
CA ARG A 249 13.76 -8.77 -6.58
C ARG A 249 14.67 -7.61 -6.27
N PHE A 250 14.94 -6.78 -7.27
CA PHE A 250 15.59 -5.49 -7.07
C PHE A 250 15.02 -4.42 -8.01
N SER A 251 15.25 -3.16 -7.66
CA SER A 251 14.91 -1.97 -8.43
C SER A 251 16.07 -0.99 -8.42
N PHE A 252 16.28 -0.27 -9.51
CA PHE A 252 17.34 0.74 -9.68
C PHE A 252 16.75 2.05 -10.22
N GLY A 253 17.17 3.20 -9.65
CA GLY A 253 16.85 4.53 -10.18
C GLY A 253 15.36 4.91 -10.14
N GLY A 254 14.60 4.42 -9.15
CA GLY A 254 13.15 4.63 -9.09
C GLY A 254 12.37 3.86 -10.16
N SER A 255 13.06 3.03 -10.97
CA SER A 255 12.44 2.01 -11.79
C SER A 255 11.84 0.97 -10.86
N HIS A 256 10.61 1.20 -10.40
CA HIS A 256 9.73 0.07 -10.17
C HIS A 256 9.77 -0.68 -11.49
N ALA A 257 10.47 -1.82 -11.55
CA ALA A 257 10.39 -2.70 -12.71
C ALA A 257 8.90 -2.82 -13.00
N ARG A 258 8.44 -2.14 -14.05
CA ARG A 258 7.03 -1.79 -14.20
C ARG A 258 6.32 -3.12 -14.16
N GLN A 259 5.50 -3.34 -13.14
CA GLN A 259 4.77 -4.59 -12.95
C GLN A 259 3.64 -4.57 -13.95
N THR A 260 3.98 -4.61 -15.23
CA THR A 260 3.04 -4.80 -16.31
C THR A 260 2.79 -6.30 -16.36
N PRO A 261 1.55 -6.74 -16.12
CA PRO A 261 1.12 -8.02 -16.65
C PRO A 261 1.39 -7.99 -18.14
N ASN A 262 1.99 -9.05 -18.67
CA ASN A 262 1.97 -9.27 -20.11
C ASN A 262 0.49 -9.35 -20.54
N SER A 263 -0.06 -8.24 -21.02
CA SER A 263 -1.30 -8.23 -21.80
C SER A 263 -0.93 -7.97 -23.24
N ASN A 264 -0.97 -9.02 -24.06
CA ASN A 264 -1.30 -8.89 -25.46
C ASN A 264 -2.64 -8.13 -25.57
N PHE A 265 -2.58 -6.80 -25.67
CA PHE A 265 -3.70 -5.99 -26.12
C PHE A 265 -3.16 -4.74 -26.81
N GLY A 266 -3.73 -4.45 -27.98
CA GLY A 266 -3.20 -3.57 -29.02
C GLY A 266 -2.76 -2.19 -28.53
N GLY A 267 -1.68 -1.70 -29.15
CA GLY A 267 -1.08 -0.42 -28.83
C GLY A 267 -1.90 0.77 -29.30
N GLU A 268 -1.82 1.82 -28.51
CA GLU A 268 -1.82 3.22 -28.97
C GLU A 268 -0.77 3.97 -28.15
N LYS A 269 0.16 4.61 -28.86
CA LYS A 269 1.11 5.57 -28.28
C LYS A 269 0.32 6.80 -27.85
N TYR A 270 0.46 7.19 -26.58
CA TYR A 270 0.23 8.58 -26.17
C TYR A 270 1.50 9.10 -25.49
N ASP A 271 2.03 10.16 -26.10
CA ASP A 271 3.18 10.92 -25.62
C ASP A 271 2.86 11.58 -24.27
N LYS A 272 3.92 11.71 -23.47
CA LYS A 272 3.91 12.48 -22.22
C LYS A 272 3.72 13.96 -22.55
N ASP A 273 2.79 14.60 -21.84
CA ASP A 273 2.97 15.98 -21.43
C ASP A 273 2.80 16.05 -19.90
N ASP A 274 3.77 16.69 -19.28
CA ASP A 274 3.83 17.05 -17.87
C ASP A 274 2.70 18.02 -17.51
N ASP A 275 1.98 17.72 -16.43
CA ASP A 275 1.56 18.64 -15.35
C ASP A 275 0.34 18.06 -14.66
N ASP A 276 0.45 17.73 -13.36
CA ASP A 276 -0.53 18.15 -12.36
C ASP A 276 -0.25 17.53 -10.99
N ASN A 277 0.48 18.26 -10.16
CA ASN A 277 0.39 18.18 -8.70
C ASN A 277 -0.48 19.34 -8.19
N ASN A 278 -1.79 19.29 -8.47
CA ASN A 278 -2.74 20.35 -8.13
C ASN A 278 -3.93 19.91 -7.24
N ILE A 279 -3.70 18.95 -6.33
CA ILE A 279 -4.68 18.63 -5.26
C ILE A 279 -4.28 19.22 -3.90
N GLY A 280 -3.00 19.49 -3.66
CA GLY A 280 -2.53 20.15 -2.42
C GLY A 280 -2.65 21.68 -2.42
N LYS A 281 -2.49 22.34 -3.58
CA LYS A 281 -2.56 23.81 -3.71
C LYS A 281 -3.99 24.35 -3.71
N THR A 282 -4.95 23.55 -4.19
CA THR A 282 -6.36 23.95 -4.32
C THR A 282 -7.03 24.17 -2.95
N LEU A 283 -6.69 23.37 -1.94
CA LEU A 283 -7.27 23.52 -0.58
C LEU A 283 -6.73 24.75 0.17
N VAL A 284 -5.45 25.09 0.01
CA VAL A 284 -4.85 26.27 0.65
C VAL A 284 -5.44 27.57 0.08
N ILE A 285 -5.67 27.62 -1.24
CA ILE A 285 -6.29 28.78 -1.89
C ILE A 285 -7.74 28.95 -1.45
N ILE A 286 -8.51 27.86 -1.35
CA ILE A 286 -9.92 27.92 -0.91
C ILE A 286 -10.03 28.43 0.53
N ILE A 287 -9.19 27.96 1.46
CA ILE A 287 -9.20 28.42 2.86
C ILE A 287 -8.79 29.90 2.95
N GLY A 288 -7.82 30.34 2.15
CA GLY A 288 -7.42 31.75 2.07
C GLY A 288 -8.55 32.66 1.58
N ILE A 289 -9.31 32.23 0.58
CA ILE A 289 -10.44 33.02 0.03
C ILE A 289 -11.57 33.10 1.06
N ILE A 290 -11.93 32.00 1.73
CA ILE A 290 -13.01 31.98 2.73
C ILE A 290 -12.68 32.92 3.89
N THR A 291 -11.45 32.90 4.40
CA THR A 291 -11.02 33.78 5.49
C THR A 291 -11.03 35.26 5.09
N LEU A 292 -10.60 35.58 3.87
CA LEU A 292 -10.64 36.94 3.33
C LEU A 292 -12.08 37.46 3.19
N VAL A 293 -13.00 36.64 2.68
CA VAL A 293 -14.41 37.01 2.50
C VAL A 293 -15.08 37.28 3.85
N ILE A 294 -14.84 36.44 4.86
CA ILE A 294 -15.39 36.65 6.21
C ILE A 294 -14.89 37.97 6.79
N LEU A 295 -13.59 38.27 6.65
CA LEU A 295 -12.99 39.49 7.18
C LEU A 295 -13.57 40.75 6.49
N LEU A 296 -13.81 40.67 5.18
CA LEU A 296 -14.39 41.76 4.39
C LEU A 296 -15.85 42.02 4.78
N VAL A 297 -16.66 40.97 5.00
CA VAL A 297 -18.04 41.09 5.48
C VAL A 297 -18.11 41.75 6.86
N VAL A 298 -17.22 41.35 7.78
CA VAL A 298 -17.14 41.97 9.11
C VAL A 298 -16.77 43.46 9.02
N LEU A 299 -15.82 43.80 8.15
CA LEU A 299 -15.39 45.18 7.94
C LEU A 299 -16.51 46.05 7.35
N LEU A 300 -17.25 45.55 6.36
CA LEU A 300 -18.42 46.23 5.80
C LEU A 300 -19.54 46.41 6.83
N ALA A 301 -19.78 45.42 7.69
CA ALA A 301 -20.77 45.52 8.77
C ALA A 301 -20.36 46.59 9.81
N PHE A 302 -19.07 46.71 10.11
CA PHE A 302 -18.53 47.76 10.98
C PHE A 302 -18.65 49.15 10.36
N LEU A 303 -18.30 49.30 9.08
CA LEU A 303 -18.45 50.55 8.34
C LEU A 303 -19.92 50.96 8.24
N GLY A 304 -20.83 50.02 7.95
CA GLY A 304 -22.27 50.26 7.93
C GLY A 304 -22.80 50.72 9.29
N LYS A 305 -22.36 50.10 10.39
CA LYS A 305 -22.71 50.56 11.74
C LYS A 305 -22.15 51.95 12.07
N LYS A 306 -20.95 52.28 11.56
CA LYS A 306 -20.32 53.60 11.77
C LYS A 306 -20.99 54.69 10.94
N LEU A 307 -21.39 54.40 9.71
CA LEU A 307 -22.16 55.29 8.82
C LEU A 307 -23.56 55.58 9.37
N ARG A 308 -24.27 54.56 9.87
CA ARG A 308 -25.57 54.76 10.53
C ARG A 308 -25.47 55.68 11.74
N LYS A 309 -24.45 55.50 12.58
CA LYS A 309 -24.16 56.42 13.70
C LYS A 309 -23.87 57.86 13.27
N LEU A 310 -23.23 58.06 12.11
CA LEU A 310 -22.97 59.41 11.58
C LEU A 310 -24.22 60.06 10.97
N GLN A 311 -25.17 59.27 10.47
CA GLN A 311 -26.50 59.78 10.07
C GLN A 311 -27.35 60.15 11.29
N ASP A 312 -27.33 59.34 12.35
CA ASP A 312 -28.05 59.64 13.60
C ASP A 312 -27.52 60.92 14.27
N ASP A 313 -26.19 61.14 14.25
CA ASP A 313 -25.57 62.37 14.78
C ASP A 313 -25.91 63.63 13.96
N LYS A 314 -26.25 63.49 12.66
CA LYS A 314 -26.64 64.61 11.79
C LYS A 314 -28.14 64.95 11.89
N CYS A 315 -28.97 64.04 12.38
CA CYS A 315 -30.42 64.25 12.46
C CYS A 315 -30.85 64.99 13.75
N CYS A 316 -29.94 65.19 14.70
CA CYS A 316 -30.19 65.92 15.96
C CYS A 316 -29.26 67.13 16.16
N ARG A 317 -28.86 67.81 15.09
CA ARG A 317 -28.22 69.12 15.15
C ARG A 317 -28.89 70.12 14.24
#